data_AF-A0A8T7AFY9-F1
#
_entry.id   AF-A0A8T7AFY9-F1
#
_cell.length_a   1.000
_cell.length_b   1.000
_cell.length_c   1.000
_cell.angle_alpha   90.00
_cell.angle_beta   90.00
_cell.angle_gamma   90.00
#
_symmetry.space_group_name_H-M   'P 1'
#
loop_
_entity.id
_entity.type
_entity.pdbx_description
1 polymer ?
#
loop_
_entity_poly.entity_id
_entity_poly.type
_entity_poly.pdbx_seq_one_letter_code
_entity_poly.pdbx_strand_id
1 'polypeptide(L)'
;VEKTLLELKARGFADHEVMACESDLWTLRAWGTVLSPGGRQAPHQHPLAWLSGVYYVGLPDETDVGSLEFGAPPERIGLRAEPELRDVTPRPGRLVIFPSWFYHRTRPFAVGSRRISIAFDVMPLAAGD
;
A
#
# COMPACT_ATOMS: atom_id res chain seq x y z
N VAL A 1 6.71 -14.37 -4.87
CA VAL A 1 7.28 -13.84 -3.60
C VAL A 1 6.21 -14.01 -2.56
N GLU A 2 6.09 -15.21 -2.02
CA GLU A 2 5.46 -15.39 -0.72
C GLU A 2 6.53 -14.96 0.27
N LYS A 3 6.24 -13.93 1.07
CA LYS A 3 6.93 -13.68 2.32
C LYS A 3 5.86 -13.70 3.36
N THR A 4 5.63 -14.87 3.92
CA THR A 4 4.69 -15.01 5.03
C THR A 4 5.23 -14.23 6.24
N LEU A 5 4.35 -13.87 7.18
CA LEU A 5 4.78 -13.26 8.44
C LEU A 5 5.78 -14.16 9.18
N LEU A 6 5.61 -15.49 9.07
CA LEU A 6 6.53 -16.50 9.61
C LEU A 6 7.94 -16.37 9.01
N GLU A 7 8.06 -16.19 7.71
CA GLU A 7 9.37 -15.97 7.07
C GLU A 7 10.02 -14.65 7.49
N LEU A 8 9.23 -13.60 7.67
CA LEU A 8 9.76 -12.32 8.18
C LEU A 8 10.30 -12.49 9.60
N LYS A 9 9.55 -13.16 10.48
CA LYS A 9 9.99 -13.49 11.83
C LYS A 9 11.28 -14.32 11.83
N ALA A 10 11.34 -15.37 11.01
CA ALA A 10 12.51 -16.23 10.88
C ALA A 10 13.76 -15.48 10.36
N ARG A 11 13.56 -14.37 9.64
CA ARG A 11 14.64 -13.48 9.16
C ARG A 11 15.05 -12.41 10.18
N GLY A 12 14.60 -12.51 11.43
CA GLY A 12 14.96 -11.60 12.52
C GLY A 12 14.05 -10.38 12.65
N PHE A 13 12.88 -10.35 11.99
CA PHE A 13 11.92 -9.26 12.14
C PHE A 13 10.85 -9.54 13.21
N ALA A 14 11.05 -10.54 14.07
CA ALA A 14 10.08 -10.87 15.11
C ALA A 14 9.81 -9.70 16.07
N ASP A 15 10.85 -8.93 16.40
CA ASP A 15 10.76 -7.76 17.29
C ASP A 15 10.61 -6.44 16.52
N HIS A 16 10.40 -6.49 15.19
CA HIS A 16 10.20 -5.28 14.40
C HIS A 16 8.83 -4.66 14.71
N GLU A 17 8.72 -3.32 14.72
CA GLU A 17 7.48 -2.60 15.06
C GLU A 17 6.27 -3.04 14.22
N VAL A 18 6.50 -3.51 12.99
CA VAL A 18 5.46 -4.12 12.15
C VAL A 18 4.76 -5.29 12.82
N MET A 19 5.45 -6.08 13.63
CA MET A 19 4.87 -7.23 14.33
C MET A 19 4.18 -6.84 15.63
N ALA A 20 4.37 -5.61 16.14
CA ALA A 20 3.73 -5.17 17.38
C ALA A 20 2.19 -5.06 17.26
N CYS A 21 1.67 -4.90 16.04
CA CYS A 21 0.23 -4.89 15.75
C CYS A 21 -0.28 -6.21 15.17
N GLU A 22 0.55 -7.27 15.17
CA GLU A 22 0.13 -8.59 14.73
C GLU A 22 -0.99 -9.13 15.64
N SER A 23 -2.02 -9.68 15.01
CA SER A 23 -3.12 -10.34 15.70
C SER A 23 -3.57 -11.55 14.90
N ASP A 24 -3.85 -12.66 15.59
CA ASP A 24 -4.50 -13.83 14.99
C ASP A 24 -5.98 -13.54 14.66
N LEU A 25 -6.54 -12.48 15.24
CA LEU A 25 -7.89 -12.00 14.96
C LEU A 25 -7.83 -10.65 14.25
N TRP A 26 -8.27 -10.64 13.00
CA TRP A 26 -8.32 -9.43 12.19
C TRP A 26 -9.57 -9.43 11.33
N THR A 27 -9.94 -8.23 10.88
CA THR A 27 -10.94 -8.04 9.84
C THR A 27 -10.32 -7.39 8.63
N LEU A 28 -10.90 -7.63 7.45
CA LEU A 28 -10.43 -7.07 6.20
C LEU A 28 -11.49 -6.16 5.59
N ARG A 29 -11.10 -4.93 5.29
CA ARG A 29 -11.93 -3.96 4.56
C ARG A 29 -11.32 -3.75 3.19
N ALA A 30 -12.06 -4.07 2.13
CA ALA A 30 -11.60 -3.90 0.75
C ALA A 30 -12.51 -2.95 -0.05
N TRP A 31 -11.93 -2.30 -1.06
CA TRP A 31 -12.66 -1.46 -2.01
C TRP A 31 -12.01 -1.49 -3.40
N GLY A 32 -12.84 -1.30 -4.43
CA GLY A 32 -12.38 -1.13 -5.80
C GLY A 32 -11.98 0.31 -6.09
N THR A 33 -10.91 0.49 -6.87
CA THR A 33 -10.49 1.80 -7.39
C THR A 33 -10.33 1.69 -8.90
N VAL A 34 -11.01 2.57 -9.63
CA VAL A 34 -10.93 2.67 -11.09
C VAL A 34 -10.50 4.09 -11.44
N LEU A 35 -9.30 4.24 -11.98
CA LEU A 35 -8.75 5.53 -12.41
C LEU A 35 -8.71 5.60 -13.93
N SER A 36 -9.14 6.74 -14.48
CA SER A 36 -8.92 7.13 -15.88
C SER A 36 -7.54 7.79 -16.03
N PRO A 37 -7.03 7.96 -17.28
CA PRO A 37 -5.80 8.73 -17.52
C PRO A 37 -5.81 10.09 -16.80
N GLY A 38 -4.67 10.46 -16.24
CA GLY A 38 -4.48 11.61 -15.33
C GLY A 38 -4.92 11.35 -13.87
N GLY A 39 -5.59 10.23 -13.61
CA GLY A 39 -6.07 9.85 -12.29
C GLY A 39 -4.93 9.55 -11.31
N ARG A 40 -5.11 9.97 -10.06
CA ARG A 40 -4.12 9.80 -8.98
C ARG A 40 -4.82 9.58 -7.64
N GLN A 41 -4.04 9.19 -6.64
CA GLN A 41 -4.44 9.27 -5.23
C GLN A 41 -3.41 10.15 -4.51
N ALA A 42 -3.86 11.13 -3.74
CA ALA A 42 -2.96 12.01 -3.00
C ALA A 42 -2.18 11.22 -1.93
N PRO A 43 -1.03 11.72 -1.44
CA PRO A 43 -0.34 11.11 -0.30
C PRO A 43 -1.27 10.90 0.91
N HIS A 44 -1.33 9.68 1.42
CA HIS A 44 -2.13 9.32 2.60
C HIS A 44 -1.55 8.08 3.30
N GLN A 45 -2.11 7.77 4.47
CA GLN A 45 -1.82 6.59 5.28
C GLN A 45 -3.14 6.02 5.84
N HIS A 46 -3.10 4.81 6.39
CA HIS A 46 -4.27 4.09 6.90
C HIS A 46 -4.12 3.87 8.41
N PRO A 47 -4.39 4.88 9.24
CA PRO A 47 -3.95 4.91 10.65
C PRO A 47 -4.62 3.87 11.56
N LEU A 48 -5.72 3.26 11.12
CA LEU A 48 -6.46 2.25 11.89
C LEU A 48 -6.14 0.81 11.46
N ALA A 49 -5.38 0.64 10.38
CA ALA A 49 -5.01 -0.67 9.88
C ALA A 49 -3.64 -1.08 10.43
N TRP A 50 -3.35 -2.38 10.43
CA TRP A 50 -2.00 -2.91 10.66
C TRP A 50 -1.24 -2.99 9.33
N LEU A 51 -1.83 -3.70 8.36
CA LEU A 51 -1.30 -3.82 7.01
C LEU A 51 -2.32 -3.23 6.04
N SER A 52 -1.81 -2.57 5.00
CA SER A 52 -2.61 -2.21 3.84
C SER A 52 -2.04 -2.92 2.62
N GLY A 53 -2.87 -3.06 1.60
CA GLY A 53 -2.43 -3.66 0.36
C GLY A 53 -3.23 -3.22 -0.84
N VAL A 54 -2.66 -3.52 -2.00
CA VAL A 54 -3.29 -3.28 -3.30
C VAL A 54 -3.00 -4.44 -4.24
N TYR A 55 -4.06 -4.96 -4.83
CA TYR A 55 -4.03 -5.94 -5.90
C TYR A 55 -4.39 -5.26 -7.24
N TYR A 56 -3.52 -5.44 -8.23
CA TYR A 56 -3.68 -4.84 -9.55
C TYR A 56 -4.45 -5.78 -10.48
N VAL A 57 -5.69 -5.41 -10.80
CA VAL A 57 -6.59 -6.19 -11.64
C VAL A 57 -6.33 -5.92 -13.12
N GLY A 58 -6.31 -4.65 -13.51
CA GLY A 58 -6.14 -4.22 -14.89
C GLY A 58 -5.37 -2.91 -14.96
N LEU A 59 -4.51 -2.76 -15.96
CA LEU A 59 -3.66 -1.60 -16.16
C LEU A 59 -3.73 -1.14 -17.62
N PRO A 60 -3.35 0.11 -17.92
CA PRO A 60 -3.01 0.52 -19.28
C PRO A 60 -1.94 -0.39 -19.90
N ASP A 61 -2.03 -0.65 -21.20
CA ASP A 61 -1.00 -1.37 -22.00
C ASP A 61 0.16 -0.42 -22.35
N GLU A 62 0.73 0.22 -21.33
CA GLU A 62 1.72 1.29 -21.47
C GLU A 62 2.85 1.14 -20.45
N THR A 63 3.94 1.89 -20.63
CA THR A 63 5.09 1.87 -19.71
C THR A 63 4.83 2.66 -18.43
N ASP A 64 4.11 3.79 -18.52
CA ASP A 64 3.67 4.57 -17.38
C ASP A 64 2.21 4.25 -17.02
N VAL A 65 2.05 3.49 -15.94
CA VAL A 65 0.77 2.98 -15.44
C VAL A 65 0.45 3.48 -14.03
N GLY A 66 1.15 4.53 -13.58
CA GLY A 66 0.93 5.16 -12.28
C GLY A 66 1.45 4.30 -11.13
N SER A 67 2.73 4.48 -10.78
CA SER A 67 3.37 3.75 -9.68
C SER A 67 2.69 4.00 -8.34
N LEU A 68 2.78 2.99 -7.47
CA LEU A 68 2.58 3.17 -6.05
C LEU A 68 3.89 3.70 -5.48
N GLU A 69 3.89 4.94 -5.03
CA GLU A 69 5.06 5.59 -4.45
C GLU A 69 4.88 5.69 -2.94
N PHE A 70 5.94 5.38 -2.18
CA PHE A 70 6.01 5.46 -0.73
C PHE A 70 6.99 6.55 -0.27
N GLY A 71 6.77 7.07 0.93
CA GLY A 71 7.74 7.87 1.69
C GLY A 71 7.41 9.37 1.77
N ALA A 72 6.75 9.93 0.76
CA ALA A 72 6.36 11.35 0.78
C ALA A 72 5.04 11.56 1.55
N PRO A 73 5.03 12.32 2.66
CA PRO A 73 3.80 12.76 3.30
C PRO A 73 3.09 13.85 2.47
N PRO A 74 1.87 14.24 2.86
CA PRO A 74 1.23 15.44 2.32
C PRO A 74 2.10 16.69 2.53
N GLU A 75 2.13 17.60 1.56
CA GLU A 75 2.94 18.84 1.58
C GLU A 75 2.78 19.65 2.87
N ARG A 76 1.57 19.68 3.44
CA ARG A 76 1.24 20.37 4.69
C ARG A 76 2.06 19.93 5.92
N ILE A 77 2.74 18.77 5.88
CA ILE A 77 3.54 18.27 7.00
C ILE A 77 4.87 19.04 7.11
N GLY A 78 5.32 19.73 6.06
CA GLY A 78 6.47 20.64 6.12
C GLY A 78 7.77 19.94 6.52
N LEU A 79 8.23 18.99 5.70
CA LEU A 79 9.44 18.22 5.99
C LEU A 79 10.69 19.12 6.08
N ARG A 80 11.59 18.77 7.02
CA ARG A 80 12.89 19.45 7.21
C ARG A 80 14.02 18.83 6.38
N ALA A 81 13.77 17.68 5.77
CA ALA A 81 14.70 16.94 4.93
C ALA A 81 13.92 16.24 3.81
N GLU A 82 14.60 15.97 2.70
CA GLU A 82 14.00 15.22 1.59
C GLU A 82 13.64 13.79 2.03
N PRO A 83 12.41 13.32 1.77
CA PRO A 83 12.00 11.97 2.12
C PRO A 83 12.70 10.93 1.23
N GLU A 84 13.00 9.76 1.79
CA GLU A 84 13.39 8.60 0.98
C GLU A 84 12.15 8.08 0.23
N LEU A 85 12.21 8.11 -1.09
CA LEU A 85 11.11 7.65 -1.95
C LEU A 85 11.34 6.23 -2.45
N ARG A 86 10.26 5.45 -2.51
CA ARG A 86 10.27 4.11 -3.10
C ARG A 86 9.09 3.92 -4.03
N ASP A 87 9.36 3.54 -5.27
CA ASP A 87 8.33 3.26 -6.27
C ASP A 87 8.15 1.75 -6.48
N VAL A 88 6.89 1.34 -6.54
CA VAL A 88 6.49 0.00 -6.99
C VAL A 88 5.67 0.14 -8.26
N THR A 89 6.25 -0.27 -9.38
CA THR A 89 5.55 -0.34 -10.66
C THR A 89 4.43 -1.39 -10.57
N PRO A 90 3.17 -1.05 -10.84
CA PRO A 90 2.07 -2.01 -10.84
C PRO A 90 2.21 -2.96 -12.04
N ARG A 91 1.70 -4.19 -11.89
CA ARG A 91 1.60 -5.19 -12.97
C ARG A 91 0.31 -5.97 -12.77
N PRO A 92 -0.43 -6.40 -13.81
CA PRO A 92 -1.61 -7.22 -13.61
C PRO A 92 -1.27 -8.46 -12.77
N GLY A 93 -2.10 -8.78 -11.79
CA GLY A 93 -1.86 -9.89 -10.85
C GLY A 93 -0.88 -9.60 -9.71
N ARG A 94 -0.23 -8.43 -9.68
CA ARG A 94 0.67 -8.07 -8.58
C ARG A 94 -0.14 -7.69 -7.34
N LEU A 95 0.19 -8.33 -6.22
CA LEU A 95 -0.23 -7.95 -4.87
C LEU A 95 0.94 -7.26 -4.17
N VAL A 96 0.68 -6.09 -3.59
CA VAL A 96 1.62 -5.39 -2.71
C VAL A 96 0.97 -5.28 -1.33
N ILE A 97 1.71 -5.69 -0.29
CA ILE A 97 1.30 -5.59 1.12
C ILE A 97 2.39 -4.80 1.83
N PHE A 98 1.99 -3.84 2.67
CA PHE A 98 2.90 -2.93 3.35
C PHE A 98 2.33 -2.47 4.70
N PRO A 99 3.16 -1.98 5.64
CA PRO A 99 2.69 -1.37 6.87
C PRO A 99 1.79 -0.17 6.59
N SER A 100 0.60 -0.15 7.18
CA SER A 100 -0.46 0.84 6.89
C SER A 100 -0.07 2.31 7.14
N TRP A 101 0.92 2.53 8.01
CA TRP A 101 1.44 3.86 8.37
C TRP A 101 2.45 4.42 7.37
N PHE A 102 2.84 3.67 6.34
CA PHE A 102 3.65 4.23 5.27
C PHE A 102 2.80 5.20 4.44
N TYR A 103 3.24 6.46 4.40
CA TYR A 103 2.70 7.41 3.45
C TYR A 103 2.90 6.88 2.03
N HIS A 104 1.81 6.84 1.28
CA HIS A 104 1.85 6.39 -0.10
C HIS A 104 0.87 7.16 -0.98
N ARG A 105 1.14 7.12 -2.29
CA ARG A 105 0.31 7.72 -3.33
C ARG A 105 0.27 6.86 -4.58
N THR A 106 -0.77 7.04 -5.38
CA THR A 106 -0.75 6.58 -6.78
C THR A 106 -0.36 7.77 -7.65
N ARG A 107 0.77 7.67 -8.35
CA ARG A 107 1.21 8.71 -9.30
C ARG A 107 0.23 8.82 -10.47
N PRO A 108 0.03 10.03 -11.03
CA PRO A 108 -0.74 10.19 -12.26
C PRO A 108 -0.07 9.41 -13.40
N PHE A 109 -0.87 8.92 -14.34
CA PHE A 109 -0.42 8.26 -15.56
C PHE A 109 -1.04 8.94 -16.78
N ALA A 110 -0.29 9.06 -17.88
CA ALA A 110 -0.65 9.98 -18.95
C ALA A 110 -1.69 9.42 -19.94
N VAL A 111 -1.63 8.12 -20.27
CA VAL A 111 -2.32 7.55 -21.44
C VAL A 111 -2.78 6.10 -21.19
N GLY A 112 -3.62 5.60 -22.11
CA GLY A 112 -4.06 4.21 -22.16
C GLY A 112 -5.41 3.94 -21.48
N SER A 113 -5.67 2.67 -21.14
CA SER A 113 -6.95 2.22 -20.54
C SER A 113 -7.07 2.57 -19.05
N ARG A 114 -8.16 2.14 -18.41
CA ARG A 114 -8.36 2.36 -16.98
C ARG A 114 -7.37 1.56 -16.14
N ARG A 115 -6.88 2.16 -15.06
CA ARG A 115 -6.18 1.46 -13.97
C ARG A 115 -7.21 0.96 -12.96
N ILE A 116 -7.32 -0.35 -12.81
CA ILE A 116 -8.28 -1.04 -11.94
C ILE A 116 -7.49 -1.79 -10.87
N SER A 117 -7.77 -1.47 -9.61
CA SER A 117 -7.16 -2.13 -8.46
C SER A 117 -8.16 -2.39 -7.35
N ILE A 118 -7.88 -3.39 -6.53
CA ILE A 118 -8.57 -3.66 -5.27
C ILE A 118 -7.61 -3.29 -4.15
N ALA A 119 -7.93 -2.27 -3.38
CA ALA A 119 -7.18 -1.92 -2.18
C ALA A 119 -7.87 -2.50 -0.96
N PHE A 120 -7.10 -2.76 0.09
CA PHE A 120 -7.63 -3.30 1.34
C PHE A 120 -6.79 -2.93 2.55
N ASP A 121 -7.46 -2.98 3.70
CA ASP A 121 -6.87 -2.82 5.02
C ASP A 121 -7.12 -4.08 5.85
N VAL A 122 -6.05 -4.56 6.48
CA VAL A 122 -6.09 -5.59 7.53
C VAL A 122 -6.08 -4.85 8.86
N MET A 123 -7.22 -4.88 9.56
CA MET A 123 -7.39 -4.22 10.85
C MET A 123 -7.34 -5.27 11.96
N PRO A 124 -6.41 -5.16 12.92
CA PRO A 124 -6.39 -6.08 14.05
C PRO A 124 -7.64 -5.87 14.89
N LEU A 125 -8.28 -6.96 15.29
CA LEU A 125 -9.32 -6.93 16.30
C LEU A 125 -8.64 -7.06 17.65
N ALA A 126 -9.02 -6.21 18.61
CA ALA A 126 -8.61 -6.43 19.99
C ALA A 126 -9.13 -7.81 20.42
N ALA A 127 -8.28 -8.59 21.10
CA ALA A 127 -8.75 -9.78 21.79
C ALA A 127 -9.62 -9.31 22.96
N GLY A 128 -10.93 -9.21 22.71
CA GLY A 128 -12.05 -9.01 23.66
C GLY A 128 -11.82 -8.14 24.90
N ASP A 129 -12.58 -7.05 24.99
CA ASP A 129 -13.13 -6.62 26.28
C ASP A 129 -14.13 -7.67 26.81
#